data_AF-A0A1J4W335-F1
#
_entry.id   AF-A0A1J4W335-F1
#
_cell.length_a   1.000
_cell.length_b   1.000
_cell.length_c   1.000
_cell.angle_alpha   90.00
_cell.angle_beta   90.00
_cell.angle_gamma   90.00
#
_symmetry.space_group_name_H-M   'P 1'
#
loop_
_entity.id
_entity.type
_entity.pdbx_description
1 polymer ?
#
loop_
_entity_poly.entity_id
_entity_poly.type
_entity_poly.pdbx_seq_one_letter_code
_entity_poly.pdbx_strand_id
1 'polypeptide(L)' 'MTKVISISDEAYGRLKRLKNEKSFSEIIVELSNKKNEIDLMSFAGSLSEKEADKIKKEIYSERKMPSRRFN' A
#
# COMPACT_ATOMS: atom_id res chain seq x y z
N MET A 1 -9.79 31.16 4.22
CA MET A 1 -11.11 31.18 4.87
C MET A 1 -11.29 29.85 5.59
N THR A 2 -11.50 29.85 6.91
CA THR A 2 -11.75 28.62 7.67
C THR A 2 -13.21 28.19 7.51
N LYS A 3 -13.45 26.89 7.38
CA LYS A 3 -14.78 26.30 7.36
C LYS A 3 -14.91 25.40 8.58
N VAL A 4 -16.01 25.56 9.32
CA VAL A 4 -16.32 24.70 10.47
C VAL A 4 -17.04 23.47 9.94
N ILE A 5 -16.58 22.29 10.34
CA ILE A 5 -17.23 21.02 10.05
C ILE A 5 -17.57 20.32 11.36
N SER A 6 -18.73 19.68 11.41
CA SER A 6 -19.10 18.80 12.54
C SER A 6 -18.68 17.38 12.19
N ILE A 7 -18.05 16.70 13.13
CA ILE A 7 -17.63 15.29 13.00
C ILE A 7 -18.05 14.53 14.26
N SER A 8 -18.14 13.20 14.17
CA SER A 8 -18.40 12.37 15.36
C SER A 8 -17.23 12.42 16.34
N ASP A 9 -17.51 12.17 17.61
CA ASP A 9 -16.49 12.07 18.66
C ASP A 9 -15.45 10.99 18.33
N GLU A 10 -15.89 9.89 17.71
CA GLU A 10 -15.00 8.83 17.24
C GLU A 10 -14.04 9.34 16.16
N ALA A 11 -14.55 10.05 15.14
CA ALA A 11 -13.72 10.61 14.08
C ALA A 11 -12.72 11.63 14.63
N TYR A 12 -13.17 12.49 15.56
CA TYR A 12 -12.29 13.42 16.25
C TYR A 12 -11.19 12.69 17.04
N GLY A 13 -11.56 11.64 17.79
CA GLY A 13 -10.61 10.82 18.54
C GLY A 13 -9.55 10.17 17.64
N ARG A 14 -9.95 9.67 16.47
CA ARG A 14 -9.02 9.12 15.47
C ARG A 14 -8.07 10.19 14.93
N LEU A 15 -8.59 11.35 14.53
CA LEU A 15 -7.77 12.45 14.02
C LEU A 15 -6.80 12.96 15.09
N LYS A 16 -7.24 13.05 16.35
CA LYS A 16 -6.40 13.48 17.48
C LYS A 16 -5.19 12.57 17.68
N ARG A 17 -5.36 11.25 17.50
CA ARG A 17 -4.26 10.27 17.60
C ARG A 17 -3.26 10.38 16.44
N LEU A 18 -3.73 10.79 15.26
CA LEU A 18 -2.88 10.95 14.07
C LEU A 18 -2.15 12.31 14.04
N LYS A 19 -2.65 13.29 14.79
CA LYS A 19 -2.27 14.69 14.66
C LYS A 19 -0.83 15.02 15.02
N ASN A 20 -0.22 14.33 16.00
CA ASN A 20 1.12 14.66 16.49
C ASN A 20 1.33 16.20 16.55
N GLU A 21 2.36 16.73 15.89
CA GLU A 21 2.66 18.17 15.79
C GLU A 21 1.92 18.90 14.65
N LYS A 22 1.15 18.18 13.82
CA LYS A 22 0.42 18.74 12.67
C LYS A 22 -0.90 19.39 13.11
N SER A 23 -1.52 20.15 12.21
CA SER A 23 -2.88 20.66 12.31
C SER A 23 -3.90 19.62 11.83
N PHE A 24 -5.16 19.75 12.26
CA PHE A 24 -6.23 18.87 11.75
C PHE A 24 -6.42 19.01 10.24
N SER A 25 -6.28 20.24 9.72
CA SER A 25 -6.40 20.51 8.28
C SER A 25 -5.34 19.77 7.47
N GLU A 26 -4.09 19.73 7.93
CA GLU A 26 -3.00 19.03 7.24
C GLU A 26 -3.25 17.52 7.18
N ILE A 27 -3.68 16.90 8.28
CA ILE A 27 -4.01 15.47 8.29
C ILE A 27 -5.16 15.17 7.34
N ILE A 28 -6.21 16.00 7.33
CA ILE A 28 -7.37 15.80 6.46
C ILE A 28 -6.91 15.80 5.00
N VAL A 29 -6.03 16.74 4.62
CA VAL A 29 -5.46 16.82 3.27
C VAL A 29 -4.58 15.61 2.96
N GLU A 30 -3.69 15.21 3.87
CA GLU A 30 -2.83 14.03 3.70
C GLU A 30 -3.64 12.74 3.52
N LEU A 31 -4.68 12.55 4.34
CA LEU A 31 -5.57 11.40 4.25
C LEU A 31 -6.43 11.44 2.98
N SER A 32 -6.89 12.62 2.55
CA SER A 32 -7.66 12.75 1.31
C SER A 32 -6.80 12.57 0.05
N ASN A 33 -5.51 12.90 0.13
CA ASN A 33 -4.56 12.75 -0.97
C ASN A 33 -4.07 11.31 -1.13
N LYS A 34 -4.25 10.44 -0.12
CA LYS A 34 -3.98 8.99 -0.21
C LYS A 34 -5.00 8.22 -1.09
N LYS A 35 -5.53 8.84 -2.13
CA LYS A 35 -6.19 8.11 -3.21
C LYS A 35 -5.14 7.60 -4.20
N ASN A 36 -4.83 6.32 -4.05
CA ASN A 36 -4.64 5.36 -5.16
C ASN A 36 -3.32 5.35 -5.94
N GLU A 37 -2.17 5.55 -5.32
CA GLU A 37 -0.95 4.93 -5.85
C GLU A 37 -0.36 4.03 -4.78
N ILE A 38 -0.78 2.76 -4.80
CA ILE A 38 0.11 1.69 -4.33
C ILE A 38 1.32 1.79 -5.23
N ASP A 39 2.38 2.41 -4.73
CA ASP A 39 3.64 2.48 -5.45
C ASP A 39 4.22 1.07 -5.57
N LEU A 40 4.00 0.42 -6.71
CA LEU A 40 4.53 -0.91 -6.98
C LEU A 40 6.06 -0.92 -6.93
N MET A 41 6.73 0.24 -7.12
CA MET A 41 8.18 0.34 -6.98
C MET A 41 8.65 0.24 -5.53
N SER A 42 7.77 0.49 -4.54
CA SER A 42 8.10 0.23 -3.14
C SER A 42 8.39 -1.26 -2.84
N PHE A 43 7.95 -2.17 -3.72
CA PHE A 43 8.23 -3.61 -3.64
C PHE A 43 9.46 -4.03 -4.47
N ALA A 44 10.07 -3.12 -5.22
CA ALA A 44 11.26 -3.43 -6.01
C ALA A 44 12.44 -3.75 -5.08
N GLY A 45 13.01 -4.94 -5.21
CA GLY A 45 14.13 -5.39 -4.36
C GLY A 45 13.72 -5.94 -2.99
N SER A 46 12.42 -6.13 -2.72
CA SER A 46 11.98 -6.75 -1.45
C SER A 46 12.31 -8.24 -1.31
N LEU A 47 12.70 -8.91 -2.40
CA LEU A 47 13.09 -10.32 -2.37
C LEU A 47 14.58 -10.46 -2.05
N SER A 48 14.92 -11.36 -1.13
CA SER A 48 16.32 -11.77 -0.96
C SER A 48 16.81 -12.54 -2.19
N GLU A 49 18.13 -12.57 -2.41
CA GLU A 49 18.74 -13.30 -3.55
C GLU A 49 18.29 -14.77 -3.59
N LYS A 50 18.20 -15.42 -2.41
CA LYS A 50 17.76 -16.82 -2.29
C LYS A 50 16.31 -17.02 -2.71
N GLU A 51 15.42 -16.11 -2.33
CA GLU A 51 14.00 -16.15 -2.70
C GLU A 51 13.81 -15.87 -4.19
N ALA A 52 14.52 -14.87 -4.72
CA ALA A 52 14.53 -14.54 -6.13
C ALA A 52 15.00 -15.73 -6.98
N ASP A 53 16.09 -16.40 -6.59
CA ASP A 53 16.60 -17.59 -7.28
C ASP A 53 15.65 -18.78 -7.22
N LYS A 54 14.98 -18.99 -6.09
CA LYS A 54 13.98 -20.06 -5.94
C LYS A 54 12.81 -19.83 -6.90
N ILE A 55 12.23 -18.63 -6.89
CA ILE A 55 11.11 -18.24 -7.77
C ILE A 55 11.54 -18.35 -9.24
N LYS A 56 12.74 -17.88 -9.58
CA LYS A 56 13.29 -17.99 -10.93
C LYS A 56 13.36 -19.44 -11.41
N LYS A 57 13.87 -20.36 -10.58
CA LYS A 57 13.94 -21.79 -10.90
C LYS A 57 12.57 -22.40 -11.13
N GLU A 58 11.59 -22.04 -10.30
CA GLU A 58 10.21 -22.51 -10.40
C GLU A 58 9.57 -22.07 -11.73
N ILE A 59 9.67 -20.77 -12.07
CA ILE A 59 9.18 -20.22 -13.34
C ILE A 59 9.79 -20.96 -14.54
N TYR A 60 11.10 -21.21 -14.54
CA TYR A 60 11.74 -21.94 -15.64
C TYR A 60 11.32 -23.40 -15.71
N SER A 61 11.08 -24.04 -14.56
CA SER A 61 10.58 -25.42 -14.52
C SER A 61 9.17 -25.53 -15.08
N GLU A 62 8.29 -24.58 -14.76
CA GLU A 62 6.94 -24.50 -15.31
C GLU A 62 6.95 -24.24 -16.82
N ARG A 63 7.80 -23.32 -17.29
CA ARG A 63 7.94 -23.03 -18.73
C ARG A 63 8.49 -24.20 -19.55
N LYS A 64 9.26 -25.10 -18.92
CA LYS A 64 9.76 -26.32 -19.54
C LYS A 64 8.72 -27.43 -19.61
N MET A 65 7.64 -27.34 -18.83
CA MET A 65 6.52 -28.27 -18.96
C MET A 65 5.70 -27.89 -20.20
N PRO A 66 5.65 -28.73 -21.25
CA PRO A 66 4.70 -28.49 -22.33
C PRO A 66 3.29 -28.53 -21.74
N SER A 67 2.45 -27.59 -22.16
CA SER A 67 1.07 -27.38 -21.73
C SER A 67 0.19 -28.63 -21.91
N ARG A 68 0.35 -29.63 -21.03
CA ARG A 68 -0.60 -30.75 -20.84
C ARG A 68 -1.57 -30.44 -19.70
N ARG A 69 -2.18 -29.26 -19.75
CA ARG A 69 -3.24 -28.86 -18.80
C ARG A 69 -4.46 -28.23 -19.48
N PHE A 70 -4.72 -28.62 -20.73
CA PHE A 70 -6.04 -28.52 -21.33
C PHE A 70 -6.42 -29.93 -21.83
N ASN A 71 -6.91 -30.76 -20.92
CA ASN A 71 -7.74 -31.93 -21.17
C ASN A 71 -8.75 -31.99 -20.02
#